data_AF-A0AAD3SMY3-F1
#
_entry.id   AF-A0AAD3SMY3-F1
#
_cell.length_a   1.000
_cell.length_b   1.000
_cell.length_c   1.000
_cell.angle_alpha   90.00
_cell.angle_beta   90.00
_cell.angle_gamma   90.00
#
_symmetry.space_group_name_H-M   'P 1'
#
loop_
_entity.id
_entity.type
_entity.pdbx_description
1 polymer ?
#
loop_
_entity_poly.entity_id
_entity_poly.type
_entity_poly.pdbx_seq_one_letter_code
_entity_poly.pdbx_strand_id
1 'polypeptide(L)'
;MGGCASSLSQTAKKAEGKASQARRTLQPFSSSRRRNSGDNNSQKDKPSVLHTVKVVDMDGRVQEYKPQISAEQVMSQNPNRFLCSWETMLIDSCAQPVPDQEGLQPGHLYFLMPATRTNWPLSLEDLCDLAIKASSNLCINDLPSALDWT
;
A
#
# COMPACT_ATOMS: atom_id res chain seq x y z
N MET A 1 -21.46 -48.94 -19.41
CA MET A 1 -21.49 -49.88 -18.27
C MET A 1 -20.14 -50.57 -18.21
N GLY A 2 -19.42 -50.45 -17.09
CA GLY A 2 -18.22 -51.23 -16.74
C GLY A 2 -16.97 -50.95 -17.59
N GLY A 3 -15.75 -50.97 -17.08
CA GLY A 3 -15.27 -51.50 -15.81
C GLY A 3 -13.83 -51.07 -15.55
N CYS A 4 -13.44 -51.24 -14.29
CA CYS A 4 -12.30 -50.63 -13.62
C CYS A 4 -10.94 -51.30 -13.90
N ALA A 5 -9.91 -50.49 -13.63
CA ALA A 5 -8.63 -50.80 -12.94
C ALA A 5 -7.69 -51.87 -13.52
N SER A 6 -6.42 -51.50 -13.73
CA SER A 6 -5.36 -51.68 -12.71
C SER A 6 -3.94 -51.51 -13.28
N SER A 7 -3.08 -50.97 -12.42
CA SER A 7 -1.64 -51.24 -12.29
C SER A 7 -0.65 -50.57 -13.24
N LEU A 8 0.11 -49.62 -12.68
CA LEU A 8 1.52 -49.41 -13.00
C LEU A 8 2.28 -49.21 -11.69
N SER A 9 3.23 -50.11 -11.45
CA SER A 9 4.17 -50.11 -10.33
C SER A 9 5.58 -49.87 -10.87
N GLN A 10 6.41 -49.15 -10.10
CA GLN A 10 7.89 -49.17 -9.99
C GLN A 10 8.43 -47.77 -9.61
N THR A 11 8.90 -47.55 -8.37
CA THR A 11 10.24 -47.78 -7.76
C THR A 11 11.30 -46.69 -8.02
N ALA A 12 11.58 -45.97 -6.92
CA ALA A 12 12.84 -45.37 -6.42
C ALA A 12 13.98 -44.98 -7.38
N LYS A 13 14.55 -43.76 -7.21
CA LYS A 13 16.02 -43.54 -7.12
C LYS A 13 16.40 -42.30 -6.27
N LYS A 14 17.46 -42.51 -5.48
CA LYS A 14 18.15 -41.69 -4.49
C LYS A 14 19.29 -40.89 -5.14
N ALA A 15 19.60 -39.68 -4.65
CA ALA A 15 20.92 -39.07 -4.80
C ALA A 15 21.23 -38.10 -3.64
N GLU A 16 22.19 -38.49 -2.79
CA GLU A 16 22.90 -37.65 -1.81
C GLU A 16 24.22 -37.18 -2.43
N GLY A 17 24.60 -35.91 -2.25
CA GLY A 17 25.88 -35.35 -2.72
C GLY A 17 26.53 -34.45 -1.67
N LYS A 18 27.75 -34.82 -1.26
CA LYS A 18 28.58 -34.27 -0.18
C LYS A 18 29.53 -33.16 -0.67
N ALA A 19 29.86 -32.19 0.19
CA ALA A 19 31.20 -31.56 0.35
C ALA A 19 31.15 -30.63 1.57
N SER A 20 31.80 -30.88 2.72
CA SER A 20 33.24 -31.01 3.06
C SER A 20 33.94 -29.69 3.40
N GLN A 21 33.95 -29.40 4.71
CA GLN A 21 34.94 -28.76 5.58
C GLN A 21 36.16 -28.01 4.99
N ALA A 22 36.46 -26.85 5.58
CA ALA A 22 37.84 -26.43 5.86
C ALA A 22 37.89 -25.49 7.09
N ARG A 23 38.57 -25.93 8.15
CA ARG A 23 39.07 -25.09 9.26
C ARG A 23 40.36 -24.40 8.83
N ARG A 24 40.60 -23.15 9.27
CA ARG A 24 41.94 -22.64 9.62
C ARG A 24 41.87 -21.32 10.39
N THR A 25 42.26 -21.41 11.67
CA THR A 25 42.53 -20.32 12.62
C THR A 25 43.72 -19.48 12.18
N LEU A 26 43.63 -18.15 12.28
CA LEU A 26 44.72 -17.27 12.73
C LEU A 26 44.10 -15.98 13.32
N GLN A 27 44.26 -15.77 14.63
CA GLN A 27 44.15 -14.43 15.21
C GLN A 27 45.50 -13.72 15.09
N PRO A 28 45.49 -12.38 14.96
CA PRO A 28 46.36 -11.61 15.83
C PRO A 28 45.66 -10.41 16.49
N PHE A 29 45.91 -10.31 17.79
CA PHE A 29 46.51 -9.17 18.49
C PHE A 29 45.78 -7.82 18.62
N SER A 30 45.77 -7.39 19.89
CA SER A 30 45.75 -6.02 20.43
C SER A 30 44.49 -5.17 20.30
N SER A 31 43.74 -5.17 21.40
CA SER A 31 43.56 -4.03 22.31
C SER A 31 43.74 -2.60 21.77
N SER A 32 42.72 -1.79 22.07
CA SER A 32 42.77 -0.36 22.33
C SER A 32 42.74 0.60 21.14
N ARG A 33 41.55 1.16 20.88
CA ARG A 33 41.37 2.61 21.10
C ARG A 33 39.89 3.02 21.21
N ARG A 34 39.63 3.77 22.28
CA ARG A 34 38.47 4.63 22.50
C ARG A 34 38.08 5.42 21.25
N ARG A 35 36.78 5.63 21.05
CA ARG A 35 36.19 6.98 21.03
C ARG A 35 34.68 6.88 21.22
N ASN A 36 34.24 7.53 22.30
CA ASN A 36 32.93 8.14 22.41
C ASN A 36 32.68 9.02 21.18
N SER A 37 31.56 8.83 20.50
CA SER A 37 30.96 9.86 19.65
C SER A 37 29.47 9.55 19.61
N GLY A 38 28.71 10.39 20.31
CA GLY A 38 27.27 10.41 20.15
C GLY A 38 26.95 10.94 18.75
N ASP A 39 26.06 10.24 18.07
CA ASP A 39 25.23 10.77 17.00
C ASP A 39 23.83 10.24 17.30
N ASN A 40 23.08 11.00 18.11
CA ASN A 40 22.12 11.97 17.63
C ASN A 40 21.08 11.33 16.71
N ASN A 41 19.94 11.03 17.31
CA ASN A 41 18.65 11.21 16.69
C ASN A 41 18.56 10.70 15.23
N SER A 42 18.67 9.39 15.04
CA SER A 42 17.87 8.78 13.97
C SER A 42 16.44 8.81 14.46
N GLN A 43 15.82 9.99 14.29
CA GLN A 43 14.40 10.13 14.03
C GLN A 43 14.10 9.10 12.95
N LYS A 44 13.72 7.90 13.40
CA LYS A 44 13.01 6.96 12.57
C LYS A 44 11.71 7.67 12.34
N ASP A 45 11.64 8.45 11.26
CA ASP A 45 10.45 9.13 10.80
C ASP A 45 9.35 8.08 10.79
N LYS A 46 8.55 8.07 11.85
CA LYS A 46 7.27 7.38 11.85
C LYS A 46 6.54 8.04 10.69
N PRO A 47 6.10 7.32 9.65
CA PRO A 47 5.23 7.90 8.66
C PRO A 47 4.02 8.41 9.44
N SER A 48 3.95 9.73 9.61
CA SER A 48 2.82 10.39 10.26
C SER A 48 1.76 10.55 9.19
N VAL A 49 1.20 9.41 8.80
CA VAL A 49 0.26 9.27 7.71
C VAL A 49 -1.04 10.10 7.94
N LEU A 50 -1.25 10.60 9.17
CA LEU A 50 -2.26 11.60 9.56
C LEU A 50 -1.99 13.03 9.04
N HIS A 51 -0.79 13.31 8.53
CA HIS A 51 -0.45 14.63 7.99
C HIS A 51 -0.45 14.66 6.45
N THR A 52 -0.82 13.56 5.78
CA THR A 52 -0.78 13.48 4.33
C THR A 52 -2.17 13.25 3.77
N VAL A 53 -2.46 13.86 2.63
CA VAL A 53 -3.66 13.59 1.84
C VAL A 53 -3.42 12.36 1.00
N LYS A 54 -4.34 11.40 1.01
CA LYS A 54 -4.25 10.17 0.23
C LYS A 54 -5.34 10.15 -0.84
N VAL A 55 -4.92 9.98 -2.08
CA VAL A 55 -5.81 9.84 -3.24
C VAL A 55 -5.61 8.46 -3.84
N VAL A 56 -6.69 7.74 -4.10
CA VAL A 56 -6.67 6.38 -4.62
C VAL A 56 -7.19 6.35 -6.06
N ASP A 57 -6.38 5.84 -6.98
CA ASP A 57 -6.80 5.61 -8.36
C ASP A 57 -7.76 4.41 -8.45
N MET A 58 -8.54 4.32 -9.53
CA MET A 58 -9.38 3.15 -9.83
C MET A 58 -8.59 1.85 -9.95
N ASP A 59 -7.30 1.95 -10.27
CA ASP A 59 -6.36 0.82 -10.30
C ASP A 59 -5.87 0.40 -8.89
N GLY A 60 -6.27 1.13 -7.85
CA GLY A 60 -5.86 0.92 -6.46
C GLY A 60 -4.53 1.57 -6.08
N ARG A 61 -3.91 2.32 -7.00
CA ARG A 61 -2.67 3.05 -6.71
C ARG A 61 -2.96 4.21 -5.76
N VAL A 62 -2.18 4.31 -4.68
CA VAL A 62 -2.29 5.40 -3.71
C VAL A 62 -1.26 6.47 -4.05
N GLN A 63 -1.71 7.71 -4.20
CA GLN A 63 -0.89 8.90 -4.31
C GLN A 63 -0.98 9.69 -3.00
N GLU A 64 0.17 9.97 -2.39
CA GLU A 64 0.26 10.76 -1.18
C GLU A 64 0.68 12.19 -1.52
N TYR A 65 -0.04 13.15 -0.95
CA TYR A 65 0.19 14.57 -1.15
C TYR A 65 0.37 15.29 0.19
N LYS A 66 0.96 16.48 0.11
CA LYS A 66 1.11 17.39 1.26
C LYS A 66 -0.28 17.82 1.77
N PRO A 67 -0.42 18.14 3.07
CA PRO A 67 -1.70 18.46 3.71
C PRO A 67 -2.38 19.75 3.22
N GLN A 68 -1.70 20.58 2.43
CA GLN A 68 -2.22 21.83 1.89
C GLN A 68 -2.29 21.76 0.36
N ILE A 69 -2.93 20.71 -0.17
CA ILE A 69 -3.11 20.55 -1.61
C ILE A 69 -4.58 20.83 -1.99
N SER A 70 -4.80 21.61 -3.05
CA SER A 70 -6.12 21.80 -3.64
C SER A 70 -6.45 20.69 -4.64
N ALA A 71 -7.74 20.45 -4.86
CA ALA A 71 -8.19 19.54 -5.91
C ALA A 71 -7.63 19.94 -7.28
N GLU A 72 -7.61 21.24 -7.62
CA GLU A 72 -7.01 21.77 -8.86
C GLU A 72 -5.56 21.33 -9.03
N GLN A 73 -4.76 21.39 -7.96
CA GLN A 73 -3.36 21.02 -8.01
C GLN A 73 -3.19 19.51 -8.25
N VAL A 74 -4.05 18.67 -7.69
CA VAL A 74 -4.06 17.22 -7.98
C VAL A 74 -4.47 16.98 -9.44
N MET A 75 -5.51 17.66 -9.93
CA MET A 75 -5.99 17.52 -11.31
C MET A 75 -4.96 17.98 -12.34
N SER A 76 -4.19 19.03 -12.05
CA SER A 76 -3.11 19.52 -12.92
C SER A 76 -2.04 18.45 -13.21
N GLN A 77 -1.83 17.52 -12.27
CA GLN A 77 -0.88 16.41 -12.41
C GLN A 77 -1.49 15.16 -13.05
N ASN A 78 -2.83 15.11 -13.11
CA ASN A 78 -3.60 13.94 -13.52
C ASN A 78 -4.60 14.34 -14.62
N PRO A 79 -4.15 14.55 -15.87
CA PRO A 79 -5.02 14.97 -16.97
C PRO A 79 -6.08 13.90 -17.29
N ASN A 80 -7.23 14.34 -17.80
CA ASN A 80 -8.40 13.48 -18.11
C ASN A 80 -8.95 12.69 -16.91
N ARG A 81 -8.67 13.14 -15.69
CA ARG A 81 -9.23 12.57 -14.46
C ARG A 81 -9.92 13.65 -13.66
N PHE A 82 -10.80 13.22 -12.76
CA PHE A 82 -11.47 14.06 -11.78
C PHE A 82 -11.35 13.43 -10.39
N LEU A 83 -11.48 14.24 -9.35
CA LEU A 83 -11.40 13.79 -7.97
C LEU A 83 -12.79 13.63 -7.38
N CYS A 84 -13.02 12.60 -6.58
CA CYS A 84 -14.26 12.38 -5.83
C CYS A 84 -13.96 12.10 -4.36
N SER A 85 -14.86 12.53 -3.48
CA SER A 85 -14.85 12.03 -2.10
C SER A 85 -15.53 10.67 -2.03
N TRP A 86 -14.98 9.76 -1.22
CA TRP A 86 -15.64 8.48 -0.94
C TRP A 86 -17.03 8.64 -0.30
N GLU A 87 -17.27 9.75 0.42
CA GLU A 87 -18.54 10.02 1.11
C GLU A 87 -19.68 10.36 0.15
N THR A 88 -19.34 10.92 -1.01
CA THR A 88 -20.32 11.30 -2.04
C THR A 88 -20.51 10.23 -3.11
N MET A 89 -19.74 9.14 -3.04
CA MET A 89 -19.86 7.99 -3.93
C MET A 89 -20.94 7.05 -3.44
N LEU A 90 -22.06 7.00 -4.16
CA LEU A 90 -23.22 6.17 -3.84
C LEU A 90 -23.51 5.17 -4.95
N ILE A 91 -24.10 4.03 -4.58
CA ILE A 91 -24.56 3.01 -5.53
C ILE A 91 -25.61 3.62 -6.45
N ASP A 92 -25.56 3.23 -7.73
CA ASP A 92 -26.43 3.69 -8.81
C ASP A 92 -26.42 5.21 -9.03
N SER A 93 -25.41 5.91 -8.50
CA SER A 93 -25.25 7.36 -8.61
C SER A 93 -23.95 7.71 -9.30
N CYS A 94 -23.97 8.81 -10.06
CA CYS A 94 -22.77 9.33 -10.70
C CYS A 94 -21.83 9.97 -9.67
N ALA A 95 -20.54 9.64 -9.76
CA ALA A 95 -19.54 10.19 -8.87
C ALA A 95 -19.43 11.71 -9.06
N GLN A 96 -19.52 12.47 -7.96
CA GLN A 96 -19.49 13.92 -8.00
C GLN A 96 -18.05 14.43 -7.89
N PRO A 97 -17.62 15.35 -8.78
CA PRO A 97 -16.31 15.95 -8.68
C PRO A 97 -16.20 16.84 -7.45
N VAL A 98 -15.06 16.78 -6.76
CA VAL A 98 -14.67 17.75 -5.73
C VAL A 98 -14.36 19.08 -6.43
N PRO A 99 -14.87 20.23 -5.94
CA PRO A 99 -14.56 21.55 -6.47
C PRO A 99 -13.06 21.82 -6.52
N ASP A 100 -12.57 22.41 -7.62
CA ASP A 100 -11.16 22.65 -7.88
C ASP A 100 -10.47 23.48 -6.77
N GLN A 101 -11.18 24.46 -6.21
CA GLN A 101 -10.68 25.35 -5.16
C GLN A 101 -10.71 24.71 -3.76
N GLU A 102 -11.36 23.56 -3.59
CA GLU A 102 -11.45 22.89 -2.30
C GLU A 102 -10.09 22.28 -1.92
N GLY A 103 -9.69 22.54 -0.68
CA GLY A 103 -8.47 21.97 -0.09
C GLY A 103 -8.73 20.56 0.40
N LEU A 104 -7.96 19.59 -0.09
CA LEU A 104 -8.08 18.20 0.35
C LEU A 104 -7.55 18.03 1.77
N GLN A 105 -8.29 17.27 2.57
CA GLN A 105 -8.02 17.10 3.98
C GLN A 105 -7.30 15.77 4.26
N PRO A 106 -6.25 15.77 5.09
CA PRO A 106 -5.67 14.54 5.61
C PRO A 106 -6.74 13.68 6.32
N GLY A 107 -6.55 12.36 6.29
CA GLY A 107 -7.48 11.40 6.89
C GLY A 107 -8.80 11.19 6.12
N HIS A 108 -9.05 11.96 5.06
CA HIS A 108 -10.18 11.74 4.16
C HIS A 108 -9.73 10.91 2.96
N LEU A 109 -10.65 10.08 2.46
CA LEU A 109 -10.39 9.20 1.33
C LEU A 109 -10.92 9.82 0.04
N TYR A 110 -10.02 10.13 -0.88
CA TYR A 110 -10.38 10.65 -2.19
C TYR A 110 -10.08 9.63 -3.27
N PHE A 111 -10.95 9.53 -4.26
CA PHE A 111 -10.78 8.67 -5.42
C PHE A 111 -10.50 9.50 -6.67
N LEU A 112 -9.55 9.02 -7.47
CA LEU A 112 -9.21 9.60 -8.75
C LEU A 112 -9.90 8.78 -9.85
N MET A 113 -10.81 9.42 -10.56
CA MET A 113 -11.70 8.77 -11.53
C MET A 113 -11.40 9.28 -12.95
N PRO A 114 -11.42 8.44 -14.00
CA PRO A 114 -11.32 8.89 -15.38
C PRO A 114 -12.50 9.77 -15.76
N ALA A 115 -12.27 10.88 -16.46
CA ALA A 115 -13.32 11.83 -16.86
C ALA A 115 -14.50 11.17 -17.62
N THR A 116 -14.26 10.04 -18.28
CA THR A 116 -15.29 9.23 -18.95
C THR A 116 -16.34 8.65 -17.99
N ARG A 117 -16.01 8.49 -16.70
CA ARG A 117 -16.92 7.95 -15.67
C ARG A 117 -17.75 9.00 -14.93
N THR A 118 -17.59 10.29 -15.21
CA THR A 118 -18.39 11.37 -14.58
C THR A 118 -19.90 11.19 -14.76
N ASN A 119 -20.33 10.64 -15.88
CA ASN A 119 -21.75 10.42 -16.21
C ASN A 119 -22.19 8.95 -16.06
N TRP A 120 -21.33 8.08 -15.51
CA TRP A 120 -21.66 6.69 -15.31
C TRP A 120 -22.00 6.42 -13.84
N PRO A 121 -23.18 5.84 -13.57
CA PRO A 121 -23.54 5.45 -12.21
C PRO A 121 -22.62 4.34 -11.74
N LEU A 122 -22.18 4.43 -10.49
CA LEU A 122 -21.34 3.41 -9.86
C LEU A 122 -22.19 2.20 -9.46
N SER A 123 -21.82 1.02 -9.94
CA SER A 123 -22.45 -0.21 -9.46
C SER A 123 -21.98 -0.54 -8.04
N LEU A 124 -22.71 -1.41 -7.35
CA LEU A 124 -22.25 -1.97 -6.07
C LEU A 124 -20.89 -2.67 -6.22
N GLU A 125 -20.68 -3.38 -7.33
CA GLU A 125 -19.43 -4.08 -7.62
C GLU A 125 -18.25 -3.10 -7.76
N ASP A 126 -18.44 -1.98 -8.48
CA ASP A 126 -17.41 -0.93 -8.59
C ASP A 126 -17.01 -0.37 -7.22
N LEU A 127 -17.99 -0.12 -6.35
CA LEU A 127 -17.73 0.43 -5.02
C LEU A 127 -17.03 -0.57 -4.10
N CYS A 128 -17.44 -1.84 -4.14
CA CYS A 128 -16.76 -2.91 -3.41
C CYS A 128 -15.31 -3.05 -3.89
N ASP A 129 -15.07 -3.04 -5.20
CA ASP A 129 -13.73 -3.10 -5.78
C ASP A 129 -12.86 -1.92 -5.34
N LEU A 130 -13.40 -0.70 -5.40
CA LEU A 130 -12.69 0.49 -4.92
C LEU A 130 -12.35 0.40 -3.43
N ALA A 131 -13.27 -0.08 -2.59
CA ALA A 131 -13.03 -0.27 -1.16
C ALA A 131 -11.96 -1.33 -0.87
N ILE A 132 -11.96 -2.46 -1.60
CA ILE A 132 -10.94 -3.51 -1.48
C ILE A 132 -9.57 -2.98 -1.91
N LYS A 133 -9.51 -2.29 -3.05
CA LYS A 133 -8.28 -1.68 -3.56
C LYS A 133 -7.75 -0.61 -2.61
N ALA A 134 -8.61 0.24 -2.08
CA ALA A 134 -8.25 1.24 -1.09
C ALA A 134 -7.71 0.57 0.17
N SER A 135 -8.44 -0.34 0.80
CA SER A 135 -8.00 -1.02 2.03
C SER A 135 -6.71 -1.83 1.88
N SER A 136 -6.46 -2.41 0.70
CA SER A 136 -5.24 -3.19 0.44
C SER A 136 -3.98 -2.32 0.30
N ASN A 137 -4.14 -1.08 -0.16
CA ASN A 137 -3.02 -0.17 -0.42
C ASN A 137 -2.89 0.95 0.63
N LEU A 138 -3.98 1.28 1.32
CA LEU A 138 -4.00 2.15 2.49
C LEU A 138 -3.63 1.30 3.70
N CYS A 139 -2.34 1.23 4.03
CA CYS A 139 -1.91 0.62 5.27
C CYS A 139 -2.66 1.26 6.45
N ILE A 140 -3.44 0.48 7.20
CA ILE A 140 -4.20 0.85 8.42
C ILE A 140 -3.25 1.14 9.60
N ASN A 141 -2.06 1.68 9.34
CA ASN A 141 -1.09 2.05 10.37
C ASN A 141 -1.23 3.53 10.79
N ASP A 142 -2.31 4.17 10.36
CA ASP A 142 -2.69 5.55 10.67
C ASP A 142 -3.36 5.73 12.05
N LEU A 143 -3.69 4.64 12.75
CA LEU A 143 -4.22 4.80 14.09
C LEU A 143 -3.08 5.32 14.98
N PRO A 144 -3.22 6.47 15.65
CA PRO A 144 -2.27 6.83 16.68
C PRO A 144 -2.24 5.65 17.65
N SER A 145 -1.05 5.12 17.88
CA SER A 145 -0.76 4.08 18.87
C SER A 145 -1.05 4.53 20.32
N ALA A 146 -1.96 5.47 20.51
CA ALA A 146 -2.46 6.03 21.75
C ALA A 146 -4.00 5.94 21.79
N LEU A 147 -4.54 4.75 21.55
CA LEU A 147 -5.66 4.27 22.34
C LEU A 147 -5.05 3.57 23.56
N ASP A 148 -4.57 4.41 24.49
CA ASP A 148 -4.36 4.04 25.88
C ASP A 148 -5.76 3.81 26.46
N TRP A 149 -6.23 2.56 26.39
CA TRP A 149 -7.31 2.11 27.24
C TRP A 149 -6.65 1.64 28.54
N THR A 150 -6.43 2.56 29.47
CA THR A 150 -6.25 2.25 30.89
C THR A 150 -7.16 3.13 31.73
#